data_AF-A0A0J7Y7A3-F1
#
_entry.id   AF-A0A0J7Y7A3-F1
#
_cell.length_a   1.000
_cell.length_b   1.000
_cell.length_c   1.000
_cell.angle_alpha   90.00
_cell.angle_beta   90.00
_cell.angle_gamma   90.00
#
_symmetry.space_group_name_H-M   'P 1'
#
loop_
_entity.id
_entity.type
_entity.pdbx_description
1 polymer ?
#
loop_
_entity_poly.entity_id
_entity_poly.type
_entity_poly.pdbx_seq_one_letter_code
_entity_poly.pdbx_strand_id
1 'polypeptide(L)' 'MTRILADLPDEDIRWLDARAAQQGKSRASVLREAVSVYRAESSQDWIARGAGYWKHRDDIGDGMEYQRAMRADHSFD' A
#
# COMPACT_ATOMS: atom_id res chain seq x y z
N MET A 1 2.43 -0.90 -25.23
CA MET A 1 1.57 -1.95 -24.62
C MET A 1 2.13 -3.29 -25.04
N THR A 2 2.30 -4.22 -24.11
CA THR A 2 2.70 -5.61 -24.37
C THR A 2 1.50 -6.54 -24.20
N ARG A 3 1.44 -7.62 -24.98
CA ARG A 3 0.38 -8.64 -24.89
C ARG A 3 0.84 -9.76 -23.97
N ILE A 4 -0.06 -10.23 -23.11
CA ILE A 4 0.14 -11.41 -22.28
C ILE A 4 -0.94 -12.45 -22.57
N LEU A 5 -0.66 -13.71 -22.23
CA LEU A 5 -1.66 -14.77 -22.11
C LEU A 5 -1.78 -15.12 -20.63
N ALA A 6 -3.00 -15.31 -20.17
CA ALA A 6 -3.31 -15.71 -18.82
C ALA A 6 -4.44 -16.73 -18.88
N ASP A 7 -4.21 -17.90 -18.29
CA ASP A 7 -5.23 -18.92 -18.15
C ASP A 7 -6.06 -18.61 -16.91
N LEU A 8 -7.37 -18.48 -17.11
CA LEU A 8 -8.34 -18.25 -16.05
C LEU A 8 -9.44 -19.31 -16.17
N PRO A 9 -9.99 -19.80 -15.04
CA PRO A 9 -11.19 -20.62 -15.05
C PRO A 9 -12.35 -19.94 -15.79
N ASP A 10 -13.21 -20.73 -16.42
CA ASP A 10 -14.33 -20.19 -17.19
C ASP A 10 -15.30 -19.37 -16.32
N GLU A 11 -15.47 -19.74 -15.05
CA GLU A 11 -16.27 -18.96 -14.09
C GLU A 11 -15.72 -17.55 -13.87
N ASP A 12 -14.39 -17.41 -13.80
CA ASP A 12 -13.74 -16.12 -13.59
C ASP A 12 -13.87 -15.24 -14.83
N ILE A 13 -13.77 -15.83 -16.02
CA ILE A 13 -14.03 -15.13 -17.28
C ILE A 13 -15.47 -14.60 -17.33
N ARG A 14 -16.46 -15.45 -17.00
CA ARG A 14 -17.88 -15.04 -16.96
C ARG A 14 -18.13 -13.94 -15.95
N TRP A 15 -17.55 -14.07 -14.76
CA TRP A 15 -17.65 -13.07 -13.71
C TRP A 15 -17.06 -11.72 -14.17
N LEU A 16 -15.88 -11.75 -14.81
CA LEU A 16 -15.20 -10.56 -15.30
C LEU A 16 -15.99 -9.85 -16.41
N ASP A 17 -16.64 -10.61 -17.30
CA ASP A 17 -17.53 -10.06 -18.33
C ASP A 17 -18.75 -9.37 -17.73
N ALA A 18 -19.42 -10.02 -16.77
CA ALA A 18 -20.55 -9.43 -16.08
C ALA A 18 -20.15 -8.15 -15.34
N ARG A 19 -18.99 -8.15 -14.67
CA ARG A 19 -18.43 -7.00 -13.96
C ARG A 19 -18.10 -5.84 -14.91
N ALA A 20 -17.55 -6.14 -16.09
CA ALA A 20 -17.24 -5.15 -17.11
C ALA A 20 -18.51 -4.53 -17.69
N ALA A 21 -19.52 -5.35 -18.01
CA ALA A 21 -20.82 -4.89 -18.49
C ALA A 21 -21.53 -3.99 -17.47
N GLN A 22 -21.55 -4.38 -16.19
CA GLN A 22 -22.12 -3.59 -15.10
C GLN A 22 -21.48 -2.19 -14.97
N GLN A 23 -20.18 -2.08 -15.28
CA GLN A 23 -19.44 -0.82 -15.20
C GLN A 23 -19.42 -0.03 -16.52
N GLY A 24 -19.98 -0.57 -17.61
CA GLY A 24 -19.88 0.03 -18.94
C GLY A 24 -18.44 0.10 -19.47
N LYS A 25 -17.56 -0.80 -19.03
CA LYS A 25 -16.14 -0.83 -19.40
C LYS A 25 -15.81 -2.05 -20.26
N SER A 26 -14.68 -2.00 -20.96
CA SER A 26 -14.12 -3.21 -21.58
C SER A 26 -13.48 -4.11 -20.54
N ARG A 27 -13.54 -5.43 -20.76
CA ARG A 27 -12.87 -6.46 -19.93
C ARG A 27 -11.40 -6.13 -19.68
N ALA A 28 -10.68 -5.69 -20.72
CA ALA A 28 -9.27 -5.33 -20.62
C ALA A 28 -9.04 -4.09 -19.75
N SER A 29 -9.99 -3.15 -19.69
CA SER A 29 -9.89 -1.99 -18.79
C SER A 29 -10.02 -2.41 -17.33
N VAL A 30 -10.99 -3.29 -17.04
CA VAL A 30 -11.18 -3.84 -15.69
C VAL A 30 -9.94 -4.61 -15.23
N LEU A 31 -9.33 -5.41 -16.12
CA LEU A 31 -8.06 -6.11 -15.82
C LEU A 31 -6.91 -5.15 -15.53
N ARG A 32 -6.76 -4.07 -16.30
CA ARG A 32 -5.70 -3.08 -16.05
C ARG A 32 -5.89 -2.38 -14.70
N GLU A 33 -7.13 -2.03 -14.35
CA GLU A 33 -7.46 -1.46 -13.04
C GLU A 33 -7.15 -2.44 -11.91
N ALA A 34 -7.56 -3.71 -12.04
CA ALA A 34 -7.27 -4.75 -11.06
C ALA A 34 -5.77 -4.93 -10.83
N VAL A 35 -4.96 -4.99 -11.90
CA VAL A 35 -3.48 -5.09 -11.79
C VAL A 35 -2.89 -3.86 -11.11
N SER A 36 -3.42 -2.66 -11.41
CA SER A 36 -2.98 -1.41 -10.77
C SER A 36 -3.27 -1.42 -9.26
N VAL A 37 -4.46 -1.86 -8.86
CA VAL A 37 -4.84 -1.99 -7.44
C VAL A 37 -3.97 -3.02 -6.74
N TYR A 38 -3.81 -4.22 -7.32
CA TYR A 38 -2.98 -5.27 -6.74
C TYR A 38 -1.52 -4.82 -6.55
N ARG A 39 -0.98 -4.04 -7.50
CA ARG A 39 0.36 -3.45 -7.37
C ARG A 39 0.45 -2.41 -6.25
N ALA A 40 -0.61 -1.62 -6.04
CA ALA A 40 -0.66 -0.63 -4.97
C ALA A 40 -0.83 -1.28 -3.58
N GLU A 41 -1.59 -2.38 -3.49
CA GLU A 41 -1.75 -3.17 -2.26
C GLU A 41 -0.46 -3.92 -1.89
N SER A 42 0.24 -4.46 -2.89
CA SER A 42 1.53 -5.14 -2.68
C SER A 42 2.69 -4.17 -2.41
N SER A 43 2.52 -2.87 -2.64
CA SER A 43 3.55 -1.89 -2.33
C SER A 43 3.62 -1.67 -0.81
N GLN A 44 4.72 -2.11 -0.20
CA GLN A 44 5.08 -1.84 1.21
C GLN A 44 5.36 -0.34 1.47
N ASP A 45 4.91 0.54 0.58
CA ASP A 45 5.13 1.98 0.63
C ASP A 45 4.40 2.64 1.79
N TRP A 46 3.59 1.92 2.57
CA TRP A 46 2.96 2.48 3.76
C TRP A 46 3.99 3.06 4.75
N ILE A 47 5.18 2.45 4.83
CA ILE A 47 6.31 2.97 5.62
C ILE A 47 6.80 4.30 5.04
N ALA A 48 6.98 4.37 3.72
CA ALA A 48 7.40 5.58 3.03
C ALA A 48 6.34 6.69 3.09
N ARG A 49 5.05 6.35 3.02
CA ARG A 49 3.92 7.29 3.14
C ARG A 49 3.75 7.82 4.57
N GLY A 50 4.05 7.01 5.58
CA GLY A 50 3.99 7.40 6.99
C GLY A 50 5.21 8.19 7.47
N ALA A 51 6.29 8.25 6.68
CA ALA A 51 7.48 9.02 7.02
C ALA A 51 7.14 10.52 7.14
N GLY A 52 7.27 11.04 8.37
CA GLY A 52 7.05 12.45 8.67
C GLY A 52 5.66 12.82 9.21
N TYR A 53 4.72 11.88 9.35
CA TYR A 53 3.40 12.14 9.97
C TYR A 53 3.50 12.71 11.39
N TRP A 54 4.57 12.37 12.10
CA TRP A 54 4.82 12.80 13.48
C TRP A 54 5.83 13.95 13.58
N LYS A 55 6.29 14.51 12.45
CA LYS A 55 7.37 15.52 12.43
C LYS A 55 6.99 16.85 13.08
N HIS A 56 5.71 17.22 13.05
CA HIS A 56 5.19 18.52 13.51
C HIS A 56 4.24 18.38 14.71
N ARG A 57 4.32 17.26 15.40
CA ARG A 57 3.49 16.94 16.55
C ARG A 57 4.25 17.39 17.79
N ASP A 58 3.80 18.46 18.41
CA ASP A 58 4.46 19.06 19.59
C ASP A 58 3.98 18.45 20.93
N ASP A 59 2.90 17.64 20.90
CA ASP A 59 2.31 17.00 22.08
C ASP A 59 2.84 15.58 22.35
N ILE A 60 3.87 15.15 21.60
CA ILE A 60 4.72 14.00 21.92
C ILE A 60 6.12 14.54 22.21
N GLY A 61 6.70 14.14 23.35
CA GLY A 61 8.02 14.62 23.75
C GLY A 61 9.13 14.22 22.76
N ASP A 62 10.27 14.94 22.79
CA ASP A 62 11.42 14.65 21.94
C ASP A 62 12.01 13.27 22.28
N GLY A 63 11.99 12.37 21.29
CA GLY A 63 12.53 11.02 21.42
C GLY A 63 14.04 11.01 21.70
N MET A 64 14.80 11.99 21.21
CA MET A 64 16.24 12.08 21.48
C MET A 64 16.51 12.50 22.92
N GLU A 65 15.73 13.45 23.44
CA GLU A 65 15.78 13.85 24.85
C GLU A 65 15.44 12.67 25.77
N TYR A 66 14.37 11.94 25.46
CA TYR A 66 13.99 10.72 26.19
C TYR A 66 15.12 9.68 26.20
N GLN A 67 15.70 9.38 25.04
CA GLN A 67 16.82 8.43 24.96
C GLN A 67 18.07 8.90 25.72
N ARG A 68 18.36 10.20 25.72
CA ARG A 68 19.48 10.77 26.49
C ARG A 68 19.26 10.61 27.98
N ALA A 69 18.05 10.92 28.47
CA ALA A 69 17.69 10.75 29.87
C ALA A 69 17.87 9.29 30.32
N MET A 70 17.38 8.34 29.52
CA MET A 70 17.53 6.91 29.81
C MET A 70 19.00 6.48 29.85
N ARG A 71 19.83 6.95 28.92
CA ARG A 71 21.27 6.61 28.92
C ARG A 71 22.02 7.23 30.09
N ALA A 72 21.67 8.45 30.49
CA ALA A 72 22.26 9.12 31.65
C ALA A 72 21.88 8.42 32.97
N ASP A 73 20.66 7.88 33.07
CA ASP A 73 20.22 7.07 34.21
C ASP A 73 21.00 5.75 34.33
N HIS A 74 21.45 5.19 33.20
CA HIS A 74 22.23 3.96 33.15
C HIS A 74 23.76 4.16 33.13
N SER A 75 24.25 5.40 33.05
CA SER A 75 25.68 5.67 33.22
C SER A 75 26.00 5.70 34.71
N PHE A 76 26.55 4.60 35.21
CA PHE A 76 27.16 4.51 36.53
C PHE A 76 28.44 5.37 36.57
N ASP A 77 28.57 6.22 37.60
CA ASP A 77 29.83 6.87 38.01
C ASP A 77 30.76 5.85 38.69
#